data_AF-A0A2S6H534-F1
#
_entry.id   AF-A0A2S6H534-F1
#
_cell.length_a   1.000
_cell.length_b   1.000
_cell.length_c   1.000
_cell.angle_alpha   90.00
_cell.angle_beta   90.00
_cell.angle_gamma   90.00
#
_symmetry.space_group_name_H-M   'P 1'
#
loop_
_entity.id
_entity.type
_entity.pdbx_description
1 polymer ?
#
loop_
_entity_poly.entity_id
_entity_poly.type
_entity_poly.pdbx_seq_one_letter_code
_entity_poly.pdbx_strand_id
1 'polypeptide(L)' 'MQAIEFETIAHGHTIRIPDTVPDGVRLKVRLLMDEEPATTAEGDLKALLAGMTEGLTDEDLSRPREFGRELPEWDT' A
#
# COMPACT_ATOMS: atom_id res chain seq x y z
N MET A 1 16.41 13.23 -21.07
CA MET A 1 15.66 13.36 -19.79
C MET A 1 16.34 12.42 -18.81
N GLN A 2 16.99 12.92 -17.75
CA GLN A 2 17.68 12.11 -16.75
C GLN A 2 16.80 12.02 -15.51
N ALA A 3 16.45 10.80 -15.09
CA ALA A 3 15.76 10.55 -13.84
C ALA A 3 16.80 10.17 -12.78
N ILE A 4 16.66 10.71 -11.57
CA ILE A 4 17.44 10.27 -10.41
C ILE A 4 16.66 9.11 -9.79
N GLU A 5 17.21 7.90 -9.88
CA GLU A 5 16.68 6.71 -9.24
C GLU A 5 17.59 6.34 -8.08
N PHE A 6 17.02 6.14 -6.90
CA PHE A 6 17.74 5.64 -5.74
C PHE A 6 16.88 4.66 -4.96
N GLU A 7 17.54 3.68 -4.36
CA GLU A 7 16.91 2.65 -3.54
C GLU A 7 17.34 2.88 -2.08
N THR A 8 16.40 2.76 -1.15
CA THR A 8 16.69 2.96 0.27
C THR A 8 15.71 2.19 1.15
N ILE A 9 16.14 1.92 2.38
CA ILE A 9 15.33 1.27 3.41
C ILE A 9 14.73 2.37 4.29
N ALA A 10 13.41 2.28 4.54
CA ALA A 10 12.75 3.21 5.42
C ALA A 10 13.26 3.04 6.86
N HIS A 11 13.59 4.15 7.51
CA HIS A 11 14.00 4.17 8.92
C HIS A 11 13.02 5.03 9.71
N GLY A 12 12.35 4.44 10.71
CA GLY A 12 11.35 5.16 11.51
C GLY A 12 10.19 5.70 10.69
N HIS A 13 9.66 4.90 9.75
CA HIS A 13 8.58 5.28 8.83
C HIS A 13 8.90 6.49 7.95
N THR A 14 10.19 6.79 7.75
CA THR A 14 10.66 7.94 6.96
C THR A 14 11.60 7.47 5.86
N ILE A 15 11.39 7.99 4.65
CA ILE A 15 12.32 7.87 3.51
C ILE A 15 13.05 9.20 3.37
N ARG A 16 14.38 9.18 3.46
CA ARG A 16 15.20 10.37 3.28
C ARG A 16 15.56 10.52 1.81
N ILE A 17 15.21 11.67 1.24
CA ILE A 17 15.55 12.03 -0.14
C ILE A 17 16.93 12.68 -0.14
N PRO A 18 17.83 12.34 -1.08
CA PRO A 18 19.14 13.00 -1.18
C PRO A 18 19.04 14.49 -1.47
N ASP A 19 19.97 15.28 -0.92
CA ASP A 19 20.06 16.74 -1.14
C ASP A 19 20.34 17.14 -2.60
N THR A 20 20.65 16.16 -3.46
CA THR A 20 20.85 16.36 -4.90
C THR A 20 19.53 16.51 -5.66
N VAL A 21 18.38 16.18 -5.05
CA VAL A 21 17.06 16.32 -5.66
C VAL A 21 16.56 17.75 -5.47
N PRO A 22 16.28 18.50 -6.56
CA PRO A 22 15.79 19.87 -6.46
C PRO A 22 14.39 19.96 -5.84
N ASP A 23 14.10 21.10 -5.23
CA ASP A 23 12.76 21.42 -4.73
C ASP A 23 11.73 21.49 -5.86
N GLY A 24 10.49 21.07 -5.55
CA GLY A 24 9.36 21.13 -6.48
C GLY A 24 9.30 20.00 -7.53
N VAL A 25 10.20 19.01 -7.45
CA VAL A 25 10.20 17.86 -8.36
C VAL A 25 9.17 16.80 -7.93
N ARG A 26 8.45 16.23 -8.89
CA ARG A 26 7.52 15.11 -8.66
C ARG A 26 8.29 13.83 -8.42
N LEU A 27 8.02 13.17 -7.30
CA LEU A 27 8.64 11.90 -6.92
C LEU A 27 7.67 10.74 -7.13
N LYS A 28 8.21 9.61 -7.60
CA LYS A 28 7.49 8.33 -7.67
C LYS A 28 8.14 7.35 -6.70
N VAL A 29 7.39 6.89 -5.71
CA VAL A 29 7.89 5.93 -4.71
C VAL A 29 7.39 4.54 -5.09
N ARG A 30 8.31 3.57 -5.15
CA ARG A 30 7.99 2.15 -5.31
C ARG A 30 8.41 1.42 -4.03
N LEU A 31 7.46 0.77 -3.39
CA LEU A 31 7.71 -0.05 -2.20
C LEU A 31 7.92 -1.49 -2.64
N LEU A 32 9.02 -2.09 -2.21
CA LEU A 32 9.30 -3.51 -2.35
C LEU A 32 9.22 -4.12 -0.96
N MET A 33 8.36 -5.12 -0.79
CA MET A 33 8.21 -5.86 0.46
C MET A 33 8.81 -7.25 0.21
N ASP A 34 9.94 -7.55 0.87
CA ASP A 34 10.63 -8.83 0.71
C ASP A 34 9.94 -9.98 1.46
N GLU A 35 9.09 -9.64 2.44
CA GLU A 35 8.31 -10.60 3.22
C GLU A 35 6.82 -10.39 2.94
N GLU A 36 6.10 -11.47 2.66
CA GLU A 36 4.64 -11.44 2.77
C GLU A 36 4.31 -11.02 4.21
N PRO A 37 3.50 -9.97 4.45
CA PRO A 37 3.20 -9.53 5.80
C PRO A 37 2.73 -10.73 6.60
N ALA A 38 3.43 -11.00 7.71
CA ALA A 38 3.20 -12.16 8.54
C ALA A 38 1.69 -12.31 8.74
N THR A 39 1.14 -13.40 8.18
CA THR A 39 -0.26 -13.74 8.36
C THR A 39 -0.41 -14.19 9.82
N THR A 40 -0.50 -13.21 10.73
CA THR A 40 -1.26 -13.42 11.96
C THR A 40 -2.60 -14.00 11.56
N ALA A 41 -3.17 -14.91 12.35
CA ALA A 41 -4.40 -15.65 12.04
C ALA A 41 -5.64 -14.73 11.83
N GLU A 42 -5.62 -13.92 10.77
CA GLU A 42 -6.57 -12.87 10.39
C GLU A 42 -7.87 -13.45 9.83
N GLY A 43 -7.87 -14.76 9.52
CA GLY A 43 -9.06 -15.45 9.01
C GLY A 43 -10.25 -15.34 9.97
N ASP A 44 -10.02 -15.32 11.28
CA ASP A 44 -11.10 -15.27 12.27
C ASP A 44 -11.64 -13.84 12.46
N LEU A 45 -10.76 -12.84 12.58
CA LEU A 45 -11.20 -11.45 12.77
C LEU A 45 -11.93 -10.90 11.54
N LYS A 46 -11.45 -11.24 10.33
CA LYS A 46 -12.08 -10.78 9.09
C LYS A 46 -13.50 -11.36 8.95
N ALA A 47 -13.69 -12.63 9.28
CA ALA A 47 -15.00 -13.27 9.25
C ALA A 47 -15.96 -12.63 10.26
N LEU A 48 -15.48 -12.32 11.47
CA LEU A 48 -16.27 -11.65 12.51
C LEU A 48 -16.69 -10.23 12.09
N LEU A 49 -15.76 -9.44 11.54
CA LEU A 49 -16.04 -8.07 11.10
C LEU A 49 -16.97 -8.04 9.88
N ALA A 50 -16.77 -8.95 8.93
CA ALA A 50 -17.63 -9.07 7.76
C ALA A 50 -19.09 -9.38 8.12
N GLY A 51 -19.31 -10.18 9.17
CA GLY A 51 -20.65 -10.48 9.68
C GLY A 51 -21.36 -9.26 10.31
N MET A 52 -20.64 -8.20 10.67
CA MET A 52 -21.20 -6.98 11.25
C MET A 52 -21.47 -5.87 10.22
N THR A 53 -21.01 -6.04 8.98
CA THR A 53 -21.07 -5.01 7.93
C THR A 53 -22.01 -5.40 6.80
N GLU A 54 -22.89 -4.48 6.39
CA GLU A 54 -23.70 -4.64 5.19
C GLU A 54 -22.95 -4.12 3.95
N GLY A 55 -23.23 -4.69 2.77
CA GLY A 55 -22.69 -4.20 1.49
C GLY A 55 -21.32 -4.76 1.07
N LEU A 56 -20.83 -5.80 1.75
CA LEU A 56 -19.68 -6.58 1.27
C LEU A 56 -20.10 -7.53 0.15
N THR A 57 -19.23 -7.67 -0.85
CA THR A 57 -19.36 -8.63 -1.94
C THR A 57 -18.60 -9.93 -1.62
N ASP A 58 -18.93 -11.02 -2.31
CA ASP A 58 -18.17 -12.29 -2.20
C ASP A 58 -16.69 -12.11 -2.52
N GLU A 59 -16.38 -11.16 -3.43
CA GLU A 59 -15.01 -10.79 -3.75
C GLU A 59 -14.29 -10.19 -2.53
N ASP A 60 -14.93 -9.23 -1.83
CA ASP A 60 -14.39 -8.63 -0.60
C ASP A 60 -14.11 -9.71 0.46
N LEU A 61 -14.95 -10.74 0.55
CA LEU A 61 -14.79 -11.86 1.49
C LEU A 61 -13.64 -12.80 1.11
N SER A 62 -13.47 -13.07 -0.20
CA SER A 62 -12.46 -13.99 -0.73
C SER A 62 -11.02 -13.46 -0.68
N ARG A 63 -10.84 -12.12 -0.63
CA ARG A 63 -9.51 -11.50 -0.63
C ARG A 63 -8.71 -11.84 0.64
N PRO A 64 -7.49 -12.37 0.56
CA PRO A 64 -6.72 -12.67 1.76
C PRO A 64 -6.31 -11.41 2.54
N ARG A 65 -6.18 -10.26 1.86
CA ARG A 65 -5.78 -8.98 2.45
C ARG A 65 -6.59 -7.84 1.82
N GLU A 66 -6.87 -6.81 2.60
CA GLU A 66 -7.56 -5.60 2.14
C GLU A 66 -6.55 -4.48 1.92
N PHE A 67 -6.33 -4.09 0.66
CA PHE A 67 -5.44 -2.98 0.27
C PHE A 67 -6.23 -1.77 -0.24
N GLY A 68 -7.54 -1.76 -0.05
CA GLY A 68 -8.45 -0.81 -0.67
C GLY A 68 -8.88 -1.27 -2.06
N ARG A 69 -9.96 -0.67 -2.56
CA ARG A 69 -10.38 -0.85 -3.94
C ARG A 69 -9.51 0.03 -4.83
N GLU A 70 -9.22 -0.42 -6.05
CA GLU A 70 -8.78 0.49 -7.10
C GLU A 70 -9.87 1.56 -7.20
N LEU A 71 -9.55 2.77 -6.73
CA LEU A 71 -10.41 3.91 -6.96
C LEU A 71 -10.49 4.02 -8.48
N PRO A 72 -11.70 4.17 -9.07
CA PRO A 72 -11.81 4.69 -10.43
C PRO A 72 -10.89 5.90 -10.46
N GLU A 73 -9.95 5.93 -11.41
CA GLU A 73 -9.07 7.08 -11.63
C GLU A 73 -9.93 8.32 -11.42
N TRP A 74 -9.55 9.20 -10.48
CA TRP A 74 -10.32 10.39 -10.21
C TRP A 74 -10.55 11.07 -11.56
N ASP A 75 -11.78 11.04 -12.07
CA ASP A 75 -12.13 11.56 -13.39
C ASP A 75 -11.51 12.97 -13.49
N THR A 76 -10.50 13.10 -14.36
CA THR A 76 -9.86 14.38 -14.70
C THR A 76 -10.81 15.31 -15.41
#